data_AF-A0A947CMZ0-F1
#
_entry.id   AF-A0A947CMZ0-F1
#
_cell.length_a   1.000
_cell.length_b   1.000
_cell.length_c   1.000
_cell.angle_alpha   90.00
_cell.angle_beta   90.00
_cell.angle_gamma   90.00
#
_symmetry.space_group_name_H-M   'P 1'
#
loop_
_entity.id
_entity.type
_entity.pdbx_description
1 polymer ?
#
loop_
_entity_poly.entity_id
_entity_poly.type
_entity_poly.pdbx_seq_one_letter_code
_entity_poly.pdbx_strand_id
1 'polypeptide(L)'
;MGFFDKLFGGGQKAARGQQDTAVEPAPPRAPDFQRRAQSVDWDWDSPQARALTHEILQAAAPAFQPAQIKEVPDDENIDLRGSFSGSPVRFAVWLSFGTFWAIEMLAQSPIAHFAIERDHEKIPKLKEAHDPWSQQEEQRIFVGKGIFFEGYDDDIAARLALWAQMPPGLQQRVVHDLEALDARTLSVVADRVMLSQTPGFSDLPDPIGYMQGCAALLATVRDWCTQGANPQMAAPPQMTQLGGVGPGARMTCSYCSSLFILSAASNTCPNCGAPAQAA
;
A
#
# COMPACT_ATOMS: atom_id res chain seq x y z
N MET A 1 -25.69 -94.71 10.07
CA MET A 1 -26.01 -94.75 8.62
C MET A 1 -26.60 -93.39 8.26
N GLY A 2 -26.11 -92.54 7.35
CA GLY A 2 -25.00 -92.50 6.39
C GLY A 2 -24.80 -91.00 6.04
N PHE A 3 -23.55 -90.53 5.91
CA PHE A 3 -22.80 -90.35 4.65
C PHE A 3 -23.11 -89.05 3.87
N PHE A 4 -22.22 -88.07 4.09
CA PHE A 4 -21.50 -87.17 3.16
C PHE A 4 -22.15 -86.55 1.89
N ASP A 5 -21.88 -85.24 1.80
CA ASP A 5 -21.59 -84.38 0.64
C ASP A 5 -22.65 -84.07 -0.41
N LYS A 6 -22.87 -82.75 -0.62
CA LYS A 6 -22.45 -82.00 -1.83
C LYS A 6 -22.83 -80.51 -1.69
N LEU A 7 -21.87 -79.59 -1.69
CA LEU A 7 -21.33 -78.77 -2.80
C LEU A 7 -22.03 -77.40 -2.99
N PHE A 8 -21.23 -76.35 -2.72
CA PHE A 8 -21.12 -75.04 -3.36
C PHE A 8 -22.35 -74.19 -3.72
N GLY A 9 -22.38 -72.99 -3.13
CA GLY A 9 -22.99 -71.76 -3.64
C GLY A 9 -22.78 -70.68 -2.58
N GLY A 10 -21.80 -69.77 -2.70
CA GLY A 10 -21.78 -68.71 -3.69
C GLY A 10 -22.24 -67.42 -3.00
N GLY A 11 -21.30 -66.54 -2.64
CA GLY A 11 -21.63 -65.26 -2.00
C GLY A 11 -20.47 -64.60 -1.26
N GLN A 12 -19.38 -64.29 -1.95
CA GLN A 12 -18.43 -63.29 -1.45
C GLN A 12 -19.15 -61.93 -1.37
N LYS A 13 -19.51 -61.49 -0.16
CA LYS A 13 -19.86 -60.11 0.11
C LYS A 13 -18.59 -59.28 -0.03
N ALA A 14 -18.46 -58.54 -1.13
CA ALA A 14 -17.48 -57.48 -1.25
C ALA A 14 -17.71 -56.45 -0.14
N ALA A 15 -16.75 -56.35 0.77
CA ALA A 15 -16.68 -55.27 1.73
C ALA A 15 -16.50 -53.96 0.95
N ARG A 16 -17.58 -53.16 0.87
CA ARG A 16 -17.54 -51.79 0.39
C ARG A 16 -16.73 -51.02 1.44
N GLY A 17 -15.44 -50.84 1.18
CA GLY A 17 -14.63 -49.86 1.89
C GLY A 17 -15.28 -48.49 1.70
N GLN A 18 -15.77 -47.89 2.78
CA GLN A 18 -15.97 -46.45 2.82
C GLN A 18 -14.59 -45.82 2.61
N GLN A 19 -14.33 -45.39 1.39
CA GLN A 19 -13.34 -44.36 1.16
C GLN A 19 -13.92 -43.11 1.84
N ASP A 20 -13.39 -42.80 3.02
CA ASP A 20 -13.42 -41.45 3.56
C ASP A 20 -12.74 -40.56 2.54
N THR A 21 -13.52 -40.01 1.61
CA THR A 21 -13.13 -38.82 0.88
C THR A 21 -12.90 -37.77 1.95
N ALA A 22 -11.63 -37.55 2.28
CA ALA A 22 -11.19 -36.40 3.04
C ALA A 22 -11.85 -35.18 2.39
N VAL A 23 -12.85 -34.63 3.08
CA VAL A 23 -13.51 -33.41 2.68
C VAL A 23 -12.41 -32.37 2.72
N GLU A 24 -11.93 -32.00 1.54
CA GLU A 24 -11.04 -30.87 1.36
C GLU A 24 -11.68 -29.70 2.13
N PRO A 25 -10.99 -29.11 3.13
CA PRO A 25 -11.59 -28.07 3.94
C PRO A 25 -12.05 -26.97 3.01
N ALA A 26 -13.36 -26.71 3.02
CA ALA A 26 -13.94 -25.66 2.21
C ALA A 26 -13.12 -24.38 2.44
N PRO A 27 -12.76 -23.65 1.37
CA PRO A 27 -12.01 -22.41 1.52
C PRO A 27 -12.72 -21.54 2.56
N PRO A 28 -11.98 -20.84 3.45
CA PRO A 28 -12.59 -19.99 4.46
C PRO A 28 -13.61 -19.09 3.76
N ARG A 29 -14.87 -19.17 4.18
CA ARG A 29 -15.94 -18.37 3.60
C ARG A 29 -15.47 -16.92 3.70
N ALA A 30 -15.36 -16.24 2.56
CA ALA A 30 -15.13 -14.80 2.54
C ALA A 30 -16.07 -14.15 3.57
N PRO A 31 -15.59 -13.21 4.40
CA PRO A 31 -16.43 -12.53 5.38
C PRO A 31 -17.70 -12.04 4.68
N ASP A 32 -18.87 -12.17 5.32
CA ASP A 32 -20.18 -11.82 4.74
C ASP A 32 -20.18 -10.41 4.11
N PHE A 33 -19.35 -9.53 4.68
CA PHE A 33 -18.97 -8.22 4.18
C PHE A 33 -18.45 -8.21 2.73
N GLN A 34 -17.41 -9.00 2.40
CA GLN A 34 -16.74 -8.94 1.10
C GLN A 34 -17.66 -9.38 -0.03
N ARG A 35 -18.50 -10.39 0.23
CA ARG A 35 -19.51 -10.83 -0.73
C ARG A 35 -20.53 -9.74 -1.01
N ARG A 36 -21.00 -9.05 0.03
CA ARG A 36 -21.93 -7.91 -0.13
C ARG A 36 -21.26 -6.78 -0.90
N ALA A 37 -20.03 -6.43 -0.56
CA ALA A 37 -19.25 -5.38 -1.20
C ALA A 37 -19.05 -5.60 -2.72
N GLN A 38 -18.92 -6.84 -3.17
CA GLN A 38 -18.81 -7.19 -4.60
C GLN A 38 -20.14 -7.10 -5.37
N SER A 39 -21.27 -7.06 -4.68
CA SER A 39 -22.61 -7.01 -5.28
C SER A 39 -23.25 -5.63 -5.25
N VAL A 40 -22.56 -4.66 -4.64
CA VAL A 40 -23.03 -3.29 -4.48
C VAL A 40 -22.61 -2.46 -5.67
N ASP A 41 -23.54 -1.67 -6.19
CA ASP A 41 -23.24 -0.56 -7.09
C ASP A 41 -22.66 0.59 -6.27
N TRP A 42 -21.37 0.87 -6.48
CA TRP A 42 -20.60 1.84 -5.71
C TRP A 42 -20.78 3.24 -6.28
N ASP A 43 -21.92 3.83 -5.94
CA ASP A 43 -22.33 5.17 -6.31
C ASP A 43 -22.83 5.91 -5.05
N TRP A 44 -22.71 7.23 -5.02
CA TRP A 44 -23.22 8.05 -3.92
C TRP A 44 -24.73 7.87 -3.70
N ASP A 45 -25.49 7.78 -4.80
CA ASP A 45 -26.94 7.64 -4.76
C ASP A 45 -27.37 6.24 -4.30
N SER A 46 -26.47 5.25 -4.33
CA SER A 46 -26.72 3.87 -3.88
C SER A 46 -26.90 3.79 -2.36
N PRO A 47 -28.13 3.50 -1.86
CA PRO A 47 -28.35 3.34 -0.42
C PRO A 47 -27.57 2.14 0.14
N GLN A 48 -27.33 1.10 -0.67
CA GLN A 48 -26.54 -0.05 -0.26
C GLN A 48 -25.06 0.32 -0.06
N ALA A 49 -24.47 1.12 -0.96
CA ALA A 49 -23.08 1.58 -0.83
C ALA A 49 -22.87 2.44 0.41
N ARG A 50 -23.78 3.39 0.66
CA ARG A 50 -23.74 4.22 1.87
C ARG A 50 -23.91 3.39 3.13
N ALA A 51 -24.91 2.50 3.18
CA ALA A 51 -25.14 1.64 4.34
C ALA A 51 -23.92 0.73 4.64
N LEU A 52 -23.33 0.15 3.61
CA LEU A 52 -22.15 -0.70 3.76
C LEU A 52 -20.93 0.11 4.23
N THR A 53 -20.74 1.32 3.72
CA THR A 53 -19.67 2.23 4.17
C THR A 53 -19.85 2.60 5.63
N HIS A 54 -21.06 2.96 6.06
CA HIS A 54 -21.36 3.20 7.48
C HIS A 54 -21.05 1.99 8.35
N GLU A 55 -21.41 0.78 7.91
CA GLU A 55 -21.11 -0.47 8.64
C GLU A 55 -19.60 -0.65 8.87
N ILE A 56 -18.78 -0.43 7.84
CA ILE A 56 -17.31 -0.50 7.92
C ILE A 56 -16.78 0.56 8.89
N LEU A 57 -17.17 1.81 8.69
CA LEU A 57 -16.66 2.93 9.48
C LEU A 57 -17.09 2.81 10.95
N GLN A 58 -18.29 2.31 11.22
CA GLN A 58 -18.79 2.05 12.56
C GLN A 58 -18.01 0.91 13.24
N ALA A 59 -17.64 -0.12 12.49
CA ALA A 59 -16.82 -1.21 13.00
C ALA A 59 -15.36 -0.77 13.27
N ALA A 60 -14.85 0.18 12.49
CA ALA A 60 -13.51 0.75 12.66
C ALA A 60 -13.44 1.80 13.79
N ALA A 61 -14.54 2.52 14.06
CA ALA A 61 -14.63 3.61 15.02
C ALA A 61 -14.00 3.35 16.41
N PRO A 62 -14.09 2.16 17.04
CA PRO A 62 -13.45 1.89 18.33
C PRO A 62 -11.93 2.16 18.36
N ALA A 63 -11.25 2.08 17.21
CA ALA A 63 -9.82 2.36 17.09
C ALA A 63 -9.47 3.86 17.01
N PHE A 64 -10.47 4.74 16.82
CA PHE A 64 -10.29 6.14 16.46
C PHE A 64 -10.99 7.12 17.41
N GLN A 65 -10.76 7.01 18.72
CA GLN A 65 -11.58 7.71 19.72
C GLN A 65 -11.09 9.13 20.08
N PRO A 66 -12.00 10.12 20.23
CA PRO A 66 -13.45 10.03 20.03
C PRO A 66 -13.81 9.99 18.54
N ALA A 67 -14.61 9.01 18.12
CA ALA A 67 -14.97 8.83 16.72
C ALA A 67 -16.29 9.52 16.37
N GLN A 68 -16.36 10.10 15.18
CA GLN A 68 -17.58 10.58 14.53
C GLN A 68 -17.62 10.14 13.07
N ILE A 69 -18.78 9.68 12.63
CA ILE A 69 -19.06 9.39 11.23
C ILE A 69 -19.96 10.49 10.69
N LYS A 70 -19.57 11.10 9.56
CA LYS A 70 -20.27 12.23 8.96
C LYS A 70 -20.40 12.02 7.46
N GLU A 71 -21.62 12.11 6.94
CA GLU A 71 -21.84 12.27 5.50
C GLU A 71 -21.53 13.72 5.08
N VAL A 72 -20.82 13.89 3.97
CA VAL A 72 -20.56 15.19 3.34
C VAL A 72 -21.12 15.13 1.92
N PRO A 73 -22.42 15.46 1.73
CA PRO A 73 -23.08 15.29 0.44
C PRO A 73 -22.46 16.10 -0.69
N ASP A 74 -21.97 17.31 -0.40
CA ASP A 74 -21.37 18.19 -1.41
C ASP A 74 -20.06 17.61 -1.99
N ASP A 75 -19.37 16.78 -1.21
CA ASP A 75 -18.14 16.08 -1.61
C ASP A 75 -18.41 14.60 -1.94
N GLU A 76 -19.69 14.17 -1.90
CA GLU A 76 -20.16 12.81 -2.15
C GLU A 76 -19.36 11.74 -1.37
N ASN A 77 -19.03 12.06 -0.12
CA ASN A 77 -18.19 11.21 0.73
C ASN A 77 -18.79 10.94 2.12
N ILE A 78 -18.26 9.90 2.76
CA ILE A 78 -18.54 9.59 4.17
C ILE A 78 -17.20 9.63 4.93
N ASP A 79 -17.13 10.53 5.89
CA ASP A 79 -15.96 10.74 6.73
C ASP A 79 -16.07 9.92 8.03
N LEU A 80 -15.00 9.20 8.39
CA LEU A 80 -14.72 8.83 9.78
C LEU A 80 -13.65 9.78 10.34
N ARG A 81 -14.02 10.57 11.33
CA ARG A 81 -13.14 11.52 12.02
C ARG A 81 -12.90 11.03 13.44
N GLY A 82 -11.66 11.12 13.90
CA GLY A 82 -11.34 10.72 15.26
C GLY A 82 -9.91 11.04 15.65
N SER A 83 -9.38 10.27 16.59
CA SER A 83 -7.97 10.36 16.99
C SER A 83 -7.32 8.99 17.00
N PHE A 84 -6.11 8.89 16.47
CA PHE A 84 -5.27 7.69 16.50
C PHE A 84 -3.93 8.04 17.11
N SER A 85 -3.51 7.31 18.15
CA SER A 85 -2.28 7.61 18.90
C SER A 85 -2.18 9.08 19.36
N GLY A 86 -3.32 9.67 19.74
CA GLY A 86 -3.41 11.06 20.20
C GLY A 86 -3.42 12.12 19.09
N SER A 87 -3.38 11.74 17.81
CA SER A 87 -3.39 12.65 16.67
C SER A 87 -4.71 12.63 15.93
N PRO A 88 -5.30 13.79 15.56
CA PRO A 88 -6.51 13.83 14.75
C PRO A 88 -6.31 13.14 13.40
N VAL A 89 -7.23 12.25 13.07
CA VAL A 89 -7.25 11.47 11.84
C VAL A 89 -8.62 11.57 11.16
N ARG A 90 -8.62 11.61 9.83
CA ARG A 90 -9.81 11.59 8.98
C ARG A 90 -9.64 10.51 7.92
N PHE A 91 -10.61 9.62 7.81
CA PHE A 91 -10.80 8.77 6.64
C PHE A 91 -11.94 9.36 5.83
N ALA A 92 -11.69 9.70 4.57
CA ALA A 92 -12.70 10.18 3.64
C ALA A 92 -12.92 9.09 2.59
N VAL A 93 -14.15 8.60 2.48
CA VAL A 93 -14.54 7.56 1.51
C VAL A 93 -15.46 8.19 0.47
N TRP A 94 -14.97 8.35 -0.75
CA TRP A 94 -15.73 8.86 -1.89
C TRP A 94 -16.41 7.71 -2.62
N LEU A 95 -17.73 7.79 -2.73
CA LEU A 95 -18.50 6.73 -3.41
C LEU A 95 -18.49 6.91 -4.92
N SER A 96 -18.44 8.15 -5.42
CA SER A 96 -18.54 8.53 -6.83
C SER A 96 -17.37 8.11 -7.71
N PHE A 97 -16.28 7.66 -7.10
CA PHE A 97 -15.07 7.19 -7.80
C PHE A 97 -14.84 5.69 -7.61
N GLY A 98 -15.91 4.90 -7.45
CA GLY A 98 -15.80 3.45 -7.34
C GLY A 98 -15.05 3.00 -6.09
N THR A 99 -15.31 3.67 -4.96
CA THR A 99 -14.65 3.49 -3.64
C THR A 99 -13.21 3.99 -3.52
N PHE A 100 -12.90 5.13 -4.13
CA PHE A 100 -11.70 5.86 -3.74
C PHE A 100 -11.81 6.32 -2.29
N TRP A 101 -10.74 6.16 -1.53
CA TRP A 101 -10.68 6.70 -0.20
C TRP A 101 -9.27 7.15 0.15
N ALA A 102 -9.21 8.09 1.08
CA ALA A 102 -7.98 8.63 1.60
C ALA A 102 -8.05 8.69 3.12
N ILE A 103 -6.90 8.57 3.73
CA ILE A 103 -6.71 8.81 5.15
C ILE A 103 -5.73 9.94 5.31
N GLU A 104 -6.08 10.88 6.16
CA GLU A 104 -5.29 12.06 6.50
C GLU A 104 -5.09 12.11 8.01
N MET A 105 -3.88 12.46 8.43
CA MET A 105 -3.52 12.73 9.82
C MET A 105 -2.89 14.10 9.91
N LEU A 106 -3.36 14.93 10.84
CA LEU A 106 -2.79 16.26 11.01
C LEU A 106 -1.34 16.18 11.49
N ALA A 107 -0.47 16.87 10.77
CA ALA A 107 0.95 16.94 11.03
C ALA A 107 1.38 18.39 10.78
N GLN A 108 1.73 19.13 11.83
CA GLN A 108 2.34 20.44 11.70
C GLN A 108 3.79 20.25 11.24
N SER A 109 3.96 19.99 9.95
CA SER A 109 5.22 19.58 9.35
C SER A 109 5.94 20.80 8.77
N PRO A 110 7.25 20.95 9.01
CA PRO A 110 8.05 21.94 8.29
C PRO A 110 8.33 21.52 6.83
N ILE A 111 7.95 20.31 6.43
CA ILE A 111 8.11 19.79 5.08
C ILE A 111 7.03 20.41 4.19
N ALA A 112 7.46 21.16 3.17
CA ALA A 112 6.53 21.80 2.23
C ALA A 112 5.77 20.78 1.38
N HIS A 113 6.49 19.82 0.79
CA HIS A 113 5.92 18.76 -0.03
C HIS A 113 6.87 17.56 -0.08
N PHE A 114 6.32 16.37 0.13
CA PHE A 114 6.97 15.09 -0.10
C PHE A 114 5.88 14.13 -0.57
N ALA A 115 6.10 13.42 -1.67
CA ALA A 115 5.19 12.38 -2.13
C ALA A 115 5.99 11.21 -2.68
N ILE A 116 5.60 10.00 -2.27
CA ILE A 116 6.12 8.73 -2.73
C ILE A 116 4.94 7.90 -3.24
N GLU A 117 5.12 7.29 -4.40
CA GLU A 117 4.07 6.61 -5.13
C GLU A 117 4.37 5.12 -5.22
N ARG A 118 3.31 4.34 -5.41
CA ARG A 118 3.37 2.91 -5.66
C ARG A 118 2.45 2.53 -6.80
N ASP A 119 3.03 1.88 -7.79
CA ASP A 119 2.33 1.37 -8.96
C ASP A 119 3.18 0.27 -9.61
N HIS A 120 2.66 -0.95 -9.66
CA HIS A 120 3.37 -2.11 -10.24
C HIS A 120 3.36 -2.12 -11.77
N GLU A 121 2.45 -1.37 -12.40
CA GLU A 121 2.32 -1.31 -13.85
C GLU A 121 3.20 -0.21 -14.45
N LYS A 122 3.68 0.72 -13.62
CA LYS A 122 4.57 1.79 -14.06
C LYS A 122 5.94 1.24 -14.42
N ILE A 123 6.25 1.39 -15.71
CA ILE A 123 7.56 1.05 -16.26
C ILE A 123 8.62 2.10 -15.89
N PRO A 124 9.88 1.68 -15.68
CA PRO A 124 11.01 2.58 -15.61
C PRO A 124 11.12 3.49 -16.83
N LYS A 125 11.42 4.77 -16.60
CA LYS A 125 11.68 5.76 -17.65
C LYS A 125 13.12 6.23 -17.59
N LEU A 126 13.83 6.12 -18.71
CA LEU A 126 15.15 6.70 -18.92
C LEU A 126 15.02 7.89 -19.86
N LYS A 127 15.72 8.99 -19.56
CA LYS A 127 15.81 10.11 -20.51
C LYS A 127 16.66 9.70 -21.69
N GLU A 128 16.15 9.93 -22.90
CA GLU A 128 16.87 9.63 -24.13
C GLU A 128 17.79 10.79 -24.50
N ALA A 129 19.11 10.54 -24.54
CA ALA A 129 20.12 11.59 -24.71
C ALA A 129 19.97 12.43 -26.00
N HIS A 130 19.31 11.88 -27.03
CA HIS A 130 19.11 12.54 -28.32
C HIS A 130 17.70 13.09 -28.52
N ASP A 131 16.80 12.87 -27.56
CA ASP A 131 15.45 13.39 -27.60
C ASP A 131 15.37 14.69 -26.76
N PRO A 132 15.18 15.87 -27.40
CA PRO A 132 15.03 17.13 -26.69
C PRO A 132 13.74 17.19 -25.84
N TRP A 133 12.72 16.38 -26.14
CA TRP A 133 11.48 16.30 -25.37
C TRP A 133 11.65 15.46 -24.10
N SER A 134 12.56 14.48 -24.08
CA SER A 134 12.85 13.65 -22.90
C SER A 134 13.34 14.46 -21.69
N GLN A 135 13.95 15.63 -21.89
CA GLN A 135 14.39 16.51 -20.81
C GLN A 135 13.21 17.12 -20.03
N GLN A 136 12.04 17.20 -20.66
CA GLN A 136 10.79 17.68 -20.09
C GLN A 136 9.91 16.53 -19.56
N GLU A 137 10.40 15.30 -19.58
CA GLU A 137 9.69 14.17 -18.97
C GLU A 137 10.04 14.03 -17.49
N GLU A 138 9.03 13.64 -16.72
CA GLU A 138 9.20 13.20 -15.35
C GLU A 138 10.00 11.90 -15.29
N GLN A 139 10.92 11.81 -14.33
CA GLN A 139 11.66 10.58 -14.06
C GLN A 139 10.99 9.79 -12.95
N ARG A 140 11.35 8.50 -12.84
CA ARG A 140 10.94 7.64 -11.71
C ARG A 140 12.18 7.08 -11.04
N ILE A 141 12.38 7.42 -9.77
CA ILE A 141 13.47 6.88 -8.95
C ILE A 141 12.87 5.88 -7.95
N PHE A 142 13.16 4.60 -8.16
CA PHE A 142 12.63 3.51 -7.34
C PHE A 142 13.38 3.35 -6.02
N VAL A 143 12.62 3.10 -4.95
CA VAL A 143 13.13 2.81 -3.60
C VAL A 143 12.54 1.54 -2.98
N GLY A 144 11.56 0.92 -3.64
CA GLY A 144 10.97 -0.38 -3.31
C GLY A 144 10.36 -1.03 -4.54
N LYS A 145 9.68 -2.17 -4.36
CA LYS A 145 9.06 -2.89 -5.48
C LYS A 145 7.81 -2.13 -5.93
N GLY A 146 7.88 -1.54 -7.12
CA GLY A 146 6.83 -0.65 -7.63
C GLY A 146 6.71 0.67 -6.86
N ILE A 147 7.62 0.99 -5.93
CA ILE A 147 7.58 2.20 -5.11
C ILE A 147 8.67 3.19 -5.58
N PHE A 148 8.26 4.42 -5.91
CA PHE A 148 9.15 5.41 -6.53
C PHE A 148 8.78 6.87 -6.19
N PHE A 149 9.73 7.75 -6.44
CA PHE A 149 9.50 9.19 -6.58
C PHE A 149 9.32 9.53 -8.06
N GLU A 150 8.24 10.23 -8.41
CA GLU A 150 7.97 10.75 -9.77
C GLU A 150 7.95 12.29 -9.77
N GLY A 151 8.53 12.87 -10.82
CA GLY A 151 8.60 14.32 -11.02
C GLY A 151 9.78 14.78 -11.88
N TYR A 152 9.98 16.10 -11.95
CA TYR A 152 11.13 16.71 -12.62
C TYR A 152 12.42 16.61 -11.78
N ASP A 153 13.59 16.80 -12.40
CA ASP A 153 14.89 16.56 -11.75
C ASP A 153 15.08 17.33 -10.43
N ASP A 154 14.67 18.60 -10.40
CA ASP A 154 14.79 19.47 -9.21
C ASP A 154 13.84 19.03 -8.07
N ASP A 155 12.61 18.67 -8.41
CA ASP A 155 11.60 18.21 -7.45
C ASP A 155 11.98 16.82 -6.89
N ILE A 156 12.39 15.90 -7.76
CA ILE A 156 12.94 14.60 -7.34
C ILE A 156 14.16 14.78 -6.44
N ALA A 157 15.10 15.68 -6.79
CA ALA A 157 16.27 15.92 -5.95
C ALA A 157 15.88 16.41 -4.55
N ALA A 158 14.90 17.32 -4.44
CA ALA A 158 14.38 17.80 -3.16
C ALA A 158 13.71 16.68 -2.35
N ARG A 159 12.85 15.87 -2.98
CA ARG A 159 12.17 14.74 -2.31
C ARG A 159 13.16 13.66 -1.86
N LEU A 160 14.17 13.36 -2.67
CA LEU A 160 15.21 12.40 -2.32
C LEU A 160 16.13 12.91 -1.21
N ALA A 161 16.40 14.22 -1.16
CA ALA A 161 17.14 14.81 -0.05
C ALA A 161 16.35 14.71 1.27
N LEU A 162 15.03 14.88 1.23
CA LEU A 162 14.15 14.63 2.39
C LEU A 162 14.13 13.14 2.76
N TRP A 163 14.03 12.25 1.77
CA TRP A 163 14.11 10.82 1.98
C TRP A 163 15.41 10.41 2.68
N ALA A 164 16.56 10.92 2.23
CA ALA A 164 17.87 10.61 2.82
C ALA A 164 18.02 11.06 4.29
N GLN A 165 17.22 12.03 4.75
CA GLN A 165 17.19 12.47 6.14
C GLN A 165 16.32 11.58 7.04
N MET A 166 15.44 10.78 6.45
CA MET A 166 14.66 9.79 7.17
C MET A 166 15.60 8.70 7.72
N PRO A 167 15.50 8.32 9.01
CA PRO A 167 16.30 7.24 9.56
C PRO A 167 16.18 5.97 8.71
N PRO A 168 17.27 5.21 8.45
CA PRO A 168 17.21 4.05 7.56
C PRO A 168 16.16 3.00 7.96
N GLY A 169 15.98 2.77 9.27
CA GLY A 169 14.93 1.87 9.76
C GLY A 169 13.52 2.37 9.47
N LEU A 170 13.32 3.69 9.45
CA LEU A 170 12.04 4.30 9.07
C LEU A 170 11.82 4.24 7.54
N GLN A 171 12.85 4.48 6.72
CA GLN A 171 12.76 4.28 5.27
C GLN A 171 12.29 2.86 4.93
N GLN A 172 12.94 1.85 5.54
CA GLN A 172 12.57 0.45 5.36
C GLN A 172 11.14 0.17 5.81
N ARG A 173 10.73 0.75 6.95
CA ARG A 173 9.38 0.59 7.47
C ARG A 173 8.33 1.21 6.54
N VAL A 174 8.57 2.40 6.01
CA VAL A 174 7.67 3.06 5.05
C VAL A 174 7.53 2.22 3.78
N VAL A 175 8.64 1.75 3.19
CA VAL A 175 8.60 0.88 2.01
C VAL A 175 7.82 -0.40 2.31
N HIS A 176 8.15 -1.08 3.41
CA HIS A 176 7.46 -2.30 3.82
C HIS A 176 5.96 -2.09 4.01
N ASP A 177 5.55 -1.04 4.72
CA ASP A 177 4.14 -0.78 5.01
C ASP A 177 3.37 -0.36 3.75
N LEU A 178 3.99 0.43 2.86
CA LEU A 178 3.40 0.75 1.55
C LEU A 178 3.22 -0.52 0.69
N GLU A 179 4.17 -1.45 0.72
CA GLU A 179 4.06 -2.72 0.01
C GLU A 179 2.95 -3.60 0.59
N ALA A 180 2.93 -3.76 1.92
CA ALA A 180 1.99 -4.61 2.65
C ALA A 180 0.55 -4.07 2.59
N LEU A 181 0.39 -2.76 2.64
CA LEU A 181 -0.90 -2.09 2.49
C LEU A 181 -1.28 -1.89 1.02
N ASP A 182 -0.45 -2.20 0.04
CA ASP A 182 -0.77 -1.88 -1.36
C ASP A 182 -1.09 -0.39 -1.58
N ALA A 183 -0.49 0.49 -0.79
CA ALA A 183 -0.89 1.89 -0.72
C ALA A 183 -0.35 2.72 -1.89
N ARG A 184 -1.24 3.42 -2.61
CA ARG A 184 -0.91 4.08 -3.89
C ARG A 184 0.01 5.28 -3.72
N THR A 185 -0.31 6.17 -2.79
CA THR A 185 0.52 7.37 -2.58
C THR A 185 0.57 7.72 -1.11
N LEU A 186 1.77 7.97 -0.59
CA LEU A 186 2.00 8.61 0.69
C LEU A 186 2.50 10.02 0.43
N SER A 187 1.78 11.02 0.95
CA SER A 187 2.12 12.42 0.81
C SER A 187 2.25 13.11 2.17
N VAL A 188 3.25 13.96 2.32
CA VAL A 188 3.40 14.90 3.43
C VAL A 188 3.30 16.30 2.83
N VAL A 189 2.42 17.10 3.41
CA VAL A 189 2.32 18.53 3.18
C VAL A 189 2.37 19.25 4.53
N ALA A 190 2.42 20.58 4.52
CA ALA A 190 2.67 21.37 5.71
C ALA A 190 1.72 21.10 6.90
N ASP A 191 0.47 20.72 6.64
CA ASP A 191 -0.57 20.54 7.67
C ASP A 191 -0.97 19.08 7.93
N ARG A 192 -0.58 18.14 7.07
CA ARG A 192 -1.01 16.74 7.15
C ARG A 192 -0.07 15.76 6.48
N VAL A 193 -0.15 14.51 6.93
CA VAL A 193 0.30 13.34 6.18
C VAL A 193 -0.93 12.62 5.65
N MET A 194 -0.89 12.18 4.41
CA MET A 194 -2.01 11.56 3.71
C MET A 194 -1.58 10.28 3.02
N LEU A 195 -2.44 9.27 3.03
CA LEU A 195 -2.37 8.12 2.14
C LEU A 195 -3.62 8.12 1.24
N SER A 196 -3.41 7.98 -0.06
CA SER A 196 -4.48 7.70 -1.04
C SER A 196 -4.39 6.26 -1.52
N GLN A 197 -5.56 5.67 -1.82
CA GLN A 197 -5.68 4.22 -2.00
C GLN A 197 -6.33 3.79 -3.32
N THR A 198 -5.94 2.59 -3.75
CA THR A 198 -6.49 1.85 -4.91
C THR A 198 -6.45 0.34 -4.66
N PRO A 199 -6.84 -0.13 -3.48
CA PRO A 199 -7.98 -1.04 -3.49
C PRO A 199 -9.23 -0.43 -2.87
N GLY A 200 -10.36 -0.66 -3.55
CA GLY A 200 -11.67 -0.31 -3.03
C GLY A 200 -12.05 -1.18 -1.84
N PHE A 201 -13.09 -0.79 -1.08
CA PHE A 201 -13.59 -1.63 0.01
C PHE A 201 -14.05 -3.01 -0.45
N SER A 202 -14.47 -3.15 -1.70
CA SER A 202 -14.83 -4.44 -2.32
C SER A 202 -13.67 -5.42 -2.44
N ASP A 203 -12.45 -4.88 -2.52
CA ASP A 203 -11.24 -5.65 -2.82
C ASP A 203 -10.46 -5.99 -1.55
N LEU A 204 -10.80 -5.34 -0.43
CA LEU A 204 -10.16 -5.53 0.86
C LEU A 204 -10.73 -6.75 1.61
N PRO A 205 -9.90 -7.74 1.96
CA PRO A 205 -10.35 -8.89 2.76
C PRO A 205 -10.63 -8.51 4.23
N ASP A 206 -9.92 -7.51 4.75
CA ASP A 206 -10.08 -6.95 6.10
C ASP A 206 -9.96 -5.41 6.04
N PRO A 207 -11.06 -4.69 5.76
CA PRO A 207 -11.01 -3.23 5.67
C PRO A 207 -10.65 -2.56 7.01
N ILE A 208 -10.98 -3.17 8.15
CA ILE A 208 -10.75 -2.57 9.46
C ILE A 208 -9.26 -2.65 9.82
N GLY A 209 -8.66 -3.84 9.73
CA GLY A 209 -7.23 -4.02 9.95
C GLY A 209 -6.40 -3.17 8.98
N TYR A 210 -6.88 -3.04 7.74
CA TYR A 210 -6.27 -2.18 6.74
C TYR A 210 -6.30 -0.69 7.12
N MET A 211 -7.45 -0.16 7.55
CA MET A 211 -7.57 1.23 8.01
C MET A 211 -6.65 1.52 9.21
N GLN A 212 -6.57 0.58 10.16
CA GLN A 212 -5.65 0.69 11.31
C GLN A 212 -4.18 0.68 10.87
N GLY A 213 -3.82 -0.18 9.90
CA GLY A 213 -2.48 -0.23 9.32
C GLY A 213 -2.10 1.09 8.64
N CYS A 214 -3.02 1.69 7.88
CA CYS A 214 -2.79 3.01 7.28
C CYS A 214 -2.59 4.09 8.34
N ALA A 215 -3.42 4.12 9.39
CA ALA A 215 -3.28 5.08 10.48
C ALA A 215 -1.95 4.92 11.24
N ALA A 216 -1.49 3.68 11.42
CA ALA A 216 -0.19 3.39 12.03
C ALA A 216 0.99 3.88 11.16
N LEU A 217 0.92 3.69 9.84
CA LEU A 217 1.90 4.24 8.91
C LEU A 217 1.92 5.77 8.97
N LEU A 218 0.75 6.42 8.91
CA LEU A 218 0.64 7.88 9.03
C LEU A 218 1.21 8.40 10.34
N ALA A 219 0.91 7.75 11.47
CA ALA A 219 1.44 8.13 12.78
C ALA A 219 2.97 8.06 12.80
N THR A 220 3.53 6.99 12.24
CA THR A 220 4.99 6.79 12.15
C THR A 220 5.67 7.91 11.35
N VAL A 221 5.11 8.26 10.18
CA VAL A 221 5.65 9.34 9.33
C VAL A 221 5.46 10.71 9.99
N ARG A 222 4.29 10.95 10.59
CA ARG A 222 3.96 12.20 11.29
C ARG A 222 4.88 12.45 12.48
N ASP A 223 5.22 11.43 13.25
CA ASP A 223 6.15 11.56 14.37
C ASP A 223 7.56 11.92 13.89
N TRP A 224 8.02 11.37 12.76
CA TRP A 224 9.27 11.81 12.13
C TRP A 224 9.20 13.27 11.66
N CYS A 225 8.12 13.67 10.98
CA CYS A 225 7.94 15.05 10.52
C CYS A 225 7.93 16.06 11.68
N THR A 226 7.32 15.71 12.81
CA THR A 226 7.11 16.64 13.94
C THR A 226 8.26 16.63 14.94
N GLN A 227 8.98 15.52 15.11
CA GLN A 227 10.04 15.38 16.10
C GLN A 227 11.45 15.49 15.49
N GLY A 228 11.60 15.22 14.19
CA GLY A 228 12.90 14.97 13.56
C GLY A 228 13.29 15.91 12.42
N ALA A 229 12.38 16.72 11.88
CA ALA A 229 12.68 17.65 10.80
C ALA A 229 13.32 18.95 11.35
N ASN A 230 14.63 18.91 11.59
CA ASN A 230 15.40 20.01 12.17
C ASN A 230 15.37 21.25 11.24
N PRO A 231 14.94 22.46 11.67
CA PRO A 231 14.78 23.65 10.81
C PRO A 231 16.04 24.20 10.11
N GLN A 232 17.21 23.56 10.21
CA GLN A 232 18.39 23.86 9.39
C GLN A 232 18.28 23.37 7.92
N MET A 233 17.11 22.87 7.52
CA MET A 233 16.68 22.34 6.21
C MET A 233 16.70 23.31 5.00
N ALA A 234 17.37 24.46 5.06
CA ALA A 234 17.28 25.48 4.00
C ALA A 234 18.24 25.27 2.80
N ALA A 235 19.07 24.23 2.79
CA ALA A 235 19.92 23.92 1.66
C ALA A 235 19.72 22.46 1.23
N PRO A 236 19.28 22.18 -0.02
CA PRO A 236 19.38 20.84 -0.54
C PRO A 236 20.88 20.45 -0.49
N PRO A 237 21.24 19.29 0.12
CA PRO A 237 22.57 18.74 -0.12
C PRO A 237 22.71 18.63 -1.63
N GLN A 238 23.77 19.21 -2.18
CA GLN A 238 24.09 19.04 -3.60
C GLN A 238 24.28 17.54 -3.80
N MET A 239 23.26 16.86 -4.32
CA MET A 239 23.41 15.50 -4.83
C MET A 239 24.44 15.61 -5.93
N THR A 240 25.65 15.19 -5.59
CA THR A 240 26.77 15.22 -6.50
C THR A 240 26.35 14.40 -7.72
N GLN A 241 26.47 15.01 -8.90
CA GLN A 241 26.14 14.39 -10.17
C GLN A 241 26.76 13.00 -10.29
N LEU A 242 25.96 12.08 -10.83
CA LEU A 242 26.31 10.90 -11.61
C LEU A 242 27.82 10.62 -11.73
N GLY A 243 28.34 9.69 -10.92
CA GLY A 243 29.71 9.17 -11.09
C GLY A 243 30.37 8.55 -9.86
N GLY A 244 29.80 8.72 -8.66
CA GLY A 244 30.35 8.13 -7.44
C GLY A 244 29.69 6.80 -7.07
N VAL A 245 30.50 5.79 -6.73
CA VAL A 245 30.02 4.57 -6.05
C VAL A 245 29.93 4.88 -4.56
N GLY A 246 28.73 5.19 -4.05
CA GLY A 246 28.51 5.48 -2.64
C GLY A 246 27.03 5.48 -2.25
N PRO A 247 26.70 5.43 -0.94
CA PRO A 247 25.33 5.56 -0.45
C PRO A 247 24.71 6.87 -0.96
N GLY A 248 23.54 6.80 -1.59
CA GLY A 248 22.89 7.97 -2.20
C GLY A 248 23.17 8.18 -3.70
N ALA A 249 24.05 7.39 -4.32
CA ALA A 249 24.27 7.44 -5.77
C ALA A 249 23.06 6.89 -6.54
N ARG A 250 22.66 7.62 -7.60
CA ARG A 250 21.65 7.14 -8.56
C ARG A 250 22.28 6.07 -9.45
N MET A 251 21.63 4.93 -9.55
CA MET A 251 22.05 3.75 -10.29
C MET A 251 20.98 3.37 -11.31
N THR A 252 21.39 2.77 -12.42
CA THR A 252 20.48 2.14 -13.38
C THR A 252 20.62 0.63 -13.28
N CYS A 253 19.50 -0.08 -13.11
CA CYS A 253 19.52 -1.54 -13.10
C CYS A 253 19.71 -2.06 -14.54
N SER A 254 20.75 -2.87 -14.77
CA SER A 254 20.99 -3.50 -16.08
C SER A 254 19.93 -4.54 -16.47
N TYR A 255 19.14 -5.03 -15.52
CA TYR A 255 18.12 -6.06 -15.77
C TYR A 255 16.74 -5.46 -16.13
N CYS A 256 16.24 -4.52 -15.33
CA CYS A 256 14.90 -3.93 -15.53
C CYS A 256 14.91 -2.45 -15.95
N SER A 257 16.10 -1.86 -16.14
CA SER A 257 16.28 -0.44 -16.49
C SER A 257 15.76 0.57 -15.46
N SER A 258 15.35 0.13 -14.25
CA SER A 258 14.98 1.01 -13.15
C SER A 258 16.11 1.95 -12.75
N LEU A 259 15.83 3.24 -12.64
CA LEU A 259 16.64 4.18 -11.90
C LEU A 259 16.34 4.02 -10.41
N PHE A 260 17.36 3.92 -9.56
CA PHE A 260 17.18 3.73 -8.12
C PHE A 260 18.35 4.34 -7.34
N ILE A 261 18.22 4.39 -6.01
CA ILE A 261 19.31 4.77 -5.11
C ILE A 261 19.72 3.56 -4.29
N LEU A 262 21.03 3.32 -4.21
CA LEU A 262 21.57 2.29 -3.32
C LEU A 262 21.30 2.68 -1.87
N SER A 263 20.52 1.84 -1.18
CA SER A 263 20.39 1.93 0.27
C SER A 263 21.64 1.32 0.93
N ALA A 264 22.01 1.81 2.11
CA ALA A 264 23.11 1.23 2.88
C ALA A 264 22.87 -0.25 3.26
N ALA A 265 21.63 -0.74 3.18
CA ALA A 265 21.21 -2.06 3.60
C ALA A 265 21.14 -3.10 2.46
N SER A 266 21.23 -2.68 1.19
CA SER A 266 21.10 -3.60 0.06
C SER A 266 21.92 -3.17 -1.14
N ASN A 267 22.59 -4.16 -1.75
CA ASN A 267 23.28 -4.05 -3.03
C ASN A 267 22.45 -4.63 -4.18
N THR A 268 21.12 -4.62 -4.10
CA THR A 268 20.22 -5.06 -5.16
C THR A 268 19.32 -3.92 -5.64
N CYS A 269 18.85 -4.01 -6.89
CA CYS A 269 17.81 -3.14 -7.39
C CYS A 269 16.54 -3.33 -6.54
N PRO A 270 15.96 -2.25 -5.98
CA PRO A 270 14.78 -2.37 -5.13
C PRO A 270 13.53 -2.79 -5.89
N ASN A 271 13.50 -2.60 -7.22
CA ASN A 271 12.34 -2.93 -8.03
C ASN A 271 12.29 -4.42 -8.43
N CYS A 272 13.41 -4.99 -8.90
CA CYS A 272 13.45 -6.36 -9.43
C CYS A 272 14.31 -7.35 -8.64
N GLY A 273 15.08 -6.87 -7.65
CA GLY A 273 15.98 -7.71 -6.84
C GLY A 273 17.30 -8.12 -7.51
N ALA A 274 17.55 -7.73 -8.76
CA ALA A 274 18.82 -8.02 -9.43
C ALA A 274 20.00 -7.32 -8.74
N PRO A 275 21.22 -7.88 -8.74
CA PRO A 275 22.40 -7.24 -8.16
C PRO A 275 22.64 -5.85 -8.75
N ALA A 276 22.94 -4.87 -7.92
CA ALA A 276 23.34 -3.55 -8.35
C ALA A 276 24.74 -3.64 -8.96
N GLN A 277 24.80 -3.62 -10.29
CA GLN A 277 26.04 -3.45 -11.03
C GLN A 277 26.13 -1.98 -11.41
N ALA A 278 27.28 -1.34 -11.16
CA ALA A 278 27.55 -0.04 -11.76
C ALA A 278 27.54 -0.22 -13.28
N ALA A 279 26.69 0.54 -13.96
CA ALA A 279 26.69 0.64 -15.41
C ALA A 279 27.94 1.39 -15.88
#